data_AF-X0UFV7-F1
#
_entry.id   AF-X0UFV7-F1
#
_cell.length_a   1.000
_cell.length_b   1.000
_cell.length_c   1.000
_cell.angle_alpha   90.00
_cell.angle_beta   90.00
_cell.angle_gamma   90.00
#
_symmetry.space_group_name_H-M   'P 1'
#
loop_
_entity.id
_entity.type
_entity.pdbx_description
1 polymer ?
#
loop_
_entity_poly.entity_id
_entity_poly.type
_entity_poly.pdbx_seq_one_letter_code
_entity_poly.pdbx_strand_id
1 'polypeptide(L)'
;DTLKEDLRVRQVLVLENLRFYEGENNNDPEFAQNLAEGIDYFVNDAFGACHRAHASIVGMPLYVKKSAAGLLVIEELEYLNHALYSPKKPYTAIVGGAKVSDKIPILENLLNKSDNILIGG
;
A
#
# COMPACT_ATOMS: atom_id res chain seq x y z
N ASP A 1 -6.10 -5.19 -25.24
CA ASP A 1 -7.01 -4.11 -24.81
C ASP A 1 -6.60 -2.81 -25.52
N THR A 2 -7.42 -2.30 -26.44
CA THR A 2 -7.00 -1.27 -27.42
C THR A 2 -6.68 0.08 -26.78
N LEU A 3 -7.16 0.34 -25.56
CA LEU A 3 -6.94 1.62 -24.85
C LEU A 3 -5.46 1.87 -24.53
N LYS A 4 -4.69 0.83 -24.24
CA LYS A 4 -3.25 0.95 -23.96
C LYS A 4 -2.44 1.17 -25.24
N GLU A 5 -2.85 0.53 -26.34
CA GLU A 5 -2.17 0.59 -27.63
C GLU A 5 -2.26 1.98 -28.28
N ASP A 6 -3.38 2.67 -28.08
CA ASP A 6 -3.61 4.01 -28.63
C ASP A 6 -2.97 5.15 -27.78
N LEU A 7 -2.38 4.83 -26.62
CA LEU A 7 -1.82 5.81 -25.69
C LEU A 7 -0.52 6.42 -26.24
N ARG A 8 -0.54 7.73 -26.49
CA ARG A 8 0.62 8.45 -27.01
C ARG A 8 1.52 8.97 -25.90
N VAL A 9 2.76 9.29 -26.26
CA VAL A 9 3.74 9.93 -25.36
C VAL A 9 3.12 11.18 -24.71
N ARG A 10 3.28 11.30 -23.38
CA ARG A 10 2.71 12.36 -22.52
C ARG A 10 1.19 12.35 -22.33
N GLN A 11 0.50 11.30 -22.75
CA GLN A 11 -0.89 11.08 -22.35
C GLN A 11 -0.95 10.25 -21.07
N VAL A 12 -2.05 10.40 -20.34
CA VAL A 12 -2.34 9.63 -19.13
C VAL A 12 -3.65 8.90 -19.37
N LEU A 13 -3.63 7.59 -19.14
CA LEU A 13 -4.82 6.75 -19.09
C LEU A 13 -5.13 6.44 -17.63
N VAL A 14 -6.35 6.75 -17.22
CA VAL A 14 -6.89 6.31 -15.93
C VAL A 14 -7.87 5.18 -16.22
N LEU A 15 -7.56 3.98 -15.72
CA LEU A 15 -8.46 2.85 -15.83
C LEU A 15 -9.66 3.05 -14.91
N GLU A 16 -10.75 2.38 -15.24
CA GLU A 16 -11.91 2.30 -14.36
C GLU A 16 -11.55 1.60 -13.03
N ASN A 17 -12.41 1.76 -12.02
CA ASN A 17 -12.23 1.13 -10.73
C ASN A 17 -11.95 -0.38 -10.84
N LEU A 18 -10.72 -0.78 -10.49
CA LEU A 18 -10.25 -2.16 -10.57
C LEU A 18 -11.10 -3.13 -9.73
N ARG A 19 -11.77 -2.64 -8.67
CA ARG A 19 -12.63 -3.48 -7.83
C ARG A 19 -13.99 -3.81 -8.46
N PHE A 20 -14.31 -3.26 -9.63
CA PHE A 20 -15.43 -3.76 -10.43
C PHE A 20 -15.15 -5.13 -11.04
N TYR A 21 -13.87 -5.53 -11.12
CA TYR A 21 -13.47 -6.84 -11.59
C TYR A 21 -13.22 -7.74 -10.37
N GLU A 22 -13.92 -8.88 -10.29
CA GLU A 22 -13.75 -9.83 -9.17
C GLU A 22 -12.30 -10.33 -9.04
N GLY A 23 -11.59 -10.39 -10.17
CA GLY A 23 -10.17 -10.77 -10.23
C GLY A 23 -9.26 -9.88 -9.39
N GLU A 24 -9.61 -8.62 -9.14
CA GLU A 24 -8.81 -7.71 -8.30
C GLU A 24 -8.73 -8.19 -6.85
N ASN A 25 -9.88 -8.47 -6.22
CA ASN A 25 -9.92 -8.85 -4.81
C ASN A 25 -9.40 -10.28 -4.59
N ASN A 26 -9.53 -11.16 -5.59
CA ASN A 26 -9.10 -12.55 -5.53
C ASN A 26 -7.63 -12.75 -5.95
N ASN A 27 -6.92 -11.68 -6.34
CA ASN A 27 -5.56 -11.75 -6.90
C ASN A 27 -5.47 -12.72 -8.09
N ASP A 28 -6.45 -12.62 -8.99
CA ASP A 28 -6.56 -13.53 -10.11
C ASP A 28 -5.36 -13.38 -11.07
N PRO A 29 -4.65 -14.48 -11.40
CA PRO A 29 -3.48 -14.43 -12.28
C PRO A 29 -3.77 -13.93 -13.70
N GLU A 30 -4.93 -14.27 -14.27
CA GLU A 30 -5.29 -13.86 -15.63
C GLU A 30 -5.56 -12.35 -15.67
N PHE A 31 -6.30 -11.83 -14.69
CA PHE A 31 -6.53 -10.40 -14.53
C PHE A 31 -5.22 -9.63 -14.31
N ALA A 32 -4.32 -10.16 -13.47
CA ALA A 32 -3.01 -9.56 -13.24
C ALA A 32 -2.13 -9.53 -14.51
N GLN A 33 -2.15 -10.58 -15.33
CA GLN A 33 -1.45 -10.62 -16.62
C GLN A 33 -2.02 -9.59 -17.60
N ASN A 34 -3.36 -9.49 -17.68
CA ASN A 34 -4.03 -8.50 -18.53
C ASN A 34 -3.69 -7.05 -18.12
N LEU A 35 -3.58 -6.79 -16.80
CA LEU A 35 -3.12 -5.49 -16.29
C LEU A 35 -1.66 -5.21 -16.69
N ALA A 36 -0.77 -6.21 -16.61
CA ALA A 36 0.64 -6.10 -16.96
C ALA A 36 0.91 -6.04 -18.48
N GLU A 37 -0.02 -6.50 -19.31
CA GLU A 37 0.16 -6.56 -20.76
C GLU A 37 0.48 -5.17 -21.34
N GLY A 38 1.56 -5.10 -22.13
CA GLY A 38 2.06 -3.87 -22.74
C GLY A 38 2.75 -2.88 -21.80
N ILE A 39 2.95 -3.24 -20.52
CA ILE A 39 3.58 -2.38 -19.52
C ILE A 39 5.05 -2.77 -19.30
N ASP A 40 5.96 -1.82 -19.55
CA ASP A 40 7.40 -2.04 -19.35
C ASP A 40 7.83 -1.91 -17.87
N TYR A 41 7.16 -1.01 -17.13
CA TYR A 41 7.51 -0.63 -15.77
C TYR A 41 6.27 -0.52 -14.90
N PHE A 42 6.34 -1.06 -13.69
CA PHE A 42 5.31 -0.94 -12.67
C PHE A 42 5.82 -0.12 -11.49
N VAL A 43 5.00 0.81 -11.00
CA VAL A 43 5.30 1.60 -9.81
C VAL A 43 4.12 1.49 -8.86
N ASN A 44 4.32 0.87 -7.70
CA ASN A 44 3.31 0.84 -6.65
C ASN A 44 3.46 2.08 -5.77
N ASP A 45 2.56 3.04 -5.92
CA ASP A 45 2.49 4.26 -5.12
C ASP A 45 1.26 4.30 -4.19
N ALA A 46 0.70 3.12 -3.86
CA ALA A 46 -0.55 2.96 -3.12
C ALA A 46 -0.38 2.27 -1.76
N PHE A 47 0.31 2.92 -0.81
CA PHE A 47 0.64 2.35 0.51
C PHE A 47 -0.58 1.77 1.24
N GLY A 48 -1.70 2.50 1.22
CA GLY A 48 -2.95 2.08 1.86
C GLY A 48 -3.54 0.76 1.32
N ALA A 49 -3.14 0.31 0.13
CA ALA A 49 -3.56 -0.96 -0.45
C ALA A 49 -2.52 -2.09 -0.27
N CYS A 50 -1.27 -1.77 0.10
CA CYS A 50 -0.17 -2.74 0.23
C CYS A 50 -0.43 -3.87 1.24
N HIS A 51 -1.34 -3.67 2.20
CA HIS A 51 -1.73 -4.70 3.17
C HIS A 51 -2.66 -5.78 2.59
N ARG A 52 -3.08 -5.65 1.33
CA ARG A 52 -4.00 -6.59 0.66
C ARG A 52 -3.28 -7.31 -0.47
N ALA A 53 -3.45 -8.62 -0.51
CA ALA A 53 -3.01 -9.44 -1.64
C ALA A 53 -4.02 -9.29 -2.80
N HIS A 54 -3.98 -8.15 -3.47
CA HIS A 54 -4.82 -7.87 -4.63
C HIS A 54 -4.04 -8.01 -5.95
N ALA A 55 -4.75 -8.22 -7.06
CA ALA A 55 -4.13 -8.38 -8.38
C ALA A 55 -3.30 -7.16 -8.77
N SER A 56 -3.81 -5.94 -8.60
CA SER A 56 -3.08 -4.71 -8.94
C SER A 56 -1.87 -4.39 -8.04
N ILE A 57 -1.82 -4.99 -6.84
CA ILE A 57 -0.79 -4.71 -5.82
C ILE A 57 0.30 -5.77 -5.82
N VAL A 58 -0.09 -7.05 -5.83
CA VAL A 58 0.80 -8.20 -5.67
C VAL A 58 0.91 -9.01 -6.95
N GLY A 59 -0.19 -9.18 -7.70
CA GLY A 59 -0.22 -10.02 -8.91
C GLY A 59 0.50 -9.39 -10.11
N MET A 60 0.08 -8.20 -10.52
CA MET A 60 0.60 -7.46 -11.67
C MET A 60 2.13 -7.30 -11.67
N PRO A 61 2.81 -6.92 -10.57
CA PRO A 61 4.26 -6.76 -10.58
C PRO A 61 5.04 -8.05 -10.87
N LEU A 62 4.43 -9.24 -10.75
CA LEU A 62 5.06 -10.52 -11.11
C LEU A 62 5.19 -10.71 -12.62
N TYR A 63 4.39 -9.98 -13.40
CA TYR A 63 4.33 -10.10 -14.86
C TYR A 63 5.00 -8.92 -15.59
N VAL A 64 5.46 -7.91 -14.84
CA VAL A 64 6.18 -6.75 -15.38
C VAL A 64 7.68 -6.95 -15.17
N LYS A 65 8.50 -6.60 -16.16
CA LYS A 65 9.96 -6.83 -16.12
C LYS A 65 10.67 -6.06 -15.01
N LYS A 66 10.18 -4.86 -14.70
CA LYS A 66 10.78 -3.96 -13.71
C LYS A 66 9.69 -3.33 -12.87
N SER A 67 9.84 -3.45 -11.56
CA SER A 67 8.89 -2.94 -10.58
C SER A 67 9.61 -2.08 -9.55
N ALA A 68 8.97 -1.02 -9.10
CA ALA A 68 9.50 -0.13 -8.07
C ALA A 68 8.39 0.27 -7.07
N ALA A 69 8.81 0.66 -5.87
CA ALA A 69 7.96 1.44 -4.98
C ALA A 69 7.94 2.90 -5.46
N GLY A 70 6.78 3.52 -5.46
CA GLY A 70 6.63 4.96 -5.70
C GLY A 70 7.09 5.78 -4.50
N LEU A 71 7.21 7.09 -4.70
CA LEU A 71 7.75 8.01 -3.69
C LEU A 71 6.87 8.06 -2.43
N LEU A 72 5.54 8.03 -2.58
CA LEU A 72 4.61 8.04 -1.44
C LEU A 72 4.80 6.78 -0.60
N VAL A 73 4.92 5.61 -1.24
CA VAL A 73 5.15 4.35 -0.52
C VAL A 73 6.50 4.36 0.19
N ILE A 74 7.54 4.89 -0.44
CA ILE A 74 8.87 5.02 0.18
C ILE A 74 8.79 5.93 1.41
N GLU A 75 8.20 7.11 1.28
CA GLU A 75 8.04 8.06 2.38
C GLU A 75 7.26 7.45 3.55
N GLU A 76 6.13 6.78 3.29
CA GLU A 76 5.34 6.10 4.32
C GLU A 76 6.14 5.01 5.06
N LEU A 77 6.90 4.20 4.33
CA LEU A 77 7.78 3.19 4.92
C LEU A 77 8.89 3.81 5.77
N GLU A 78 9.48 4.92 5.32
CA GLU A 78 10.49 5.65 6.09
C GLU A 78 9.89 6.20 7.39
N TYR A 79 8.75 6.89 7.33
CA TYR A 79 8.06 7.41 8.53
C TYR A 79 7.74 6.30 9.53
N LEU A 80 7.16 5.19 9.05
CA LEU A 80 6.83 4.05 9.91
C LEU A 80 8.08 3.41 10.52
N ASN A 81 9.15 3.24 9.74
CA ASN A 81 10.40 2.70 10.26
C ASN A 81 10.99 3.58 11.36
N HIS A 82 11.01 4.90 11.16
CA HIS A 82 11.50 5.83 12.17
C HIS A 82 10.63 5.79 13.43
N ALA A 83 9.31 5.79 13.30
CA ALA A 83 8.40 5.74 14.43
C ALA A 83 8.49 4.41 15.22
N LEU A 84 8.71 3.28 14.54
CA LEU A 84 8.65 1.95 15.15
C LEU A 84 9.99 1.38 15.62
N TYR A 85 11.12 1.78 15.04
CA TYR A 85 12.43 1.17 15.33
C TYR A 85 13.47 2.14 15.87
N SER A 86 13.36 3.43 15.55
CA SER A 86 14.33 4.43 16.02
C SER A 86 13.65 5.77 16.32
N PRO A 87 12.61 5.79 17.17
CA PRO A 87 11.90 7.02 17.46
C PRO A 87 12.81 7.97 18.23
N LYS A 88 12.75 9.26 17.89
CA LYS A 88 13.41 10.31 18.69
C LYS A 88 12.76 10.35 20.07
N LYS A 89 13.57 10.33 21.12
CA LYS A 89 13.10 10.41 22.50
C LYS A 89 12.97 11.86 22.99
N PRO A 90 12.01 12.16 23.88
CA PRO A 90 10.98 11.25 24.39
C PRO A 90 9.93 10.89 23.32
N TYR A 91 9.60 9.60 23.20
CA TYR A 91 8.60 9.09 22.26
C TYR A 91 7.25 8.95 22.96
N THR A 92 6.30 9.80 22.58
CA THR A 92 4.93 9.77 23.12
C THR A 92 3.98 9.21 22.06
N ALA A 93 3.35 8.07 22.36
CA ALA A 93 2.29 7.51 21.53
C ALA A 93 0.91 8.00 22.02
N ILE A 94 0.09 8.49 21.09
CA ILE A 94 -1.29 8.91 21.37
C ILE A 94 -2.22 7.94 20.65
N VAL A 95 -3.06 7.23 21.40
CA VAL A 95 -3.97 6.21 20.88
C VAL A 95 -5.40 6.56 21.27
N GLY A 96 -6.31 6.54 20.31
CA GLY A 96 -7.72 6.72 20.60
C GLY A 96 -8.66 5.98 19.66
N GLY A 97 -9.96 6.11 19.95
CA GLY A 97 -11.05 5.48 19.19
C GLY A 97 -12.08 4.81 20.10
N ALA A 98 -13.29 4.60 19.57
CA ALA A 98 -14.45 4.16 20.36
C ALA A 98 -14.40 2.70 20.85
N LYS A 99 -13.55 1.85 20.26
CA LYS A 99 -13.42 0.42 20.60
C LYS A 99 -11.99 0.09 20.99
N VAL A 100 -11.80 -0.22 22.27
CA VAL A 100 -10.49 -0.58 22.83
C VAL A 100 -9.96 -1.89 22.23
N SER A 101 -10.85 -2.86 21.95
CA SER A 101 -10.49 -4.17 21.39
C SER A 101 -9.62 -4.07 20.14
N ASP A 102 -9.93 -3.12 19.26
CA ASP A 102 -9.28 -2.96 17.95
C ASP A 102 -7.88 -2.33 18.09
N LYS A 103 -7.55 -1.80 19.27
CA LYS A 103 -6.32 -1.07 19.57
C LYS A 103 -5.36 -1.84 20.45
N ILE A 104 -5.78 -2.95 21.07
CA ILE A 104 -4.93 -3.78 21.94
C ILE A 104 -3.62 -4.18 21.24
N PRO A 105 -3.62 -4.71 20.00
CA PRO A 105 -2.37 -5.13 19.35
C PRO A 105 -1.41 -3.96 19.07
N ILE A 106 -1.98 -2.77 18.80
CA ILE A 106 -1.20 -1.55 18.57
C ILE A 106 -0.55 -1.11 19.89
N LEU A 107 -1.31 -1.11 20.98
CA LEU A 107 -0.80 -0.77 22.31
C LEU A 107 0.30 -1.74 22.75
N GLU A 108 0.13 -3.05 22.57
CA GLU A 108 1.14 -4.06 22.88
C GLU A 108 2.47 -3.81 22.15
N ASN A 109 2.41 -3.45 20.86
CA ASN A 109 3.62 -3.12 20.08
C ASN A 109 4.28 -1.82 20.54
N LEU A 110 3.48 -0.81 20.93
CA LEU A 110 3.99 0.51 21.33
C LEU A 110 4.45 0.58 22.79
N LEU A 111 3.96 -0.29 23.68
CA LEU A 111 4.32 -0.35 25.10
C LEU A 111 5.82 -0.53 25.32
N ASN A 112 6.48 -1.33 24.48
CA ASN A 112 7.92 -1.59 24.60
C ASN A 112 8.79 -0.51 23.96
N LYS A 113 8.19 0.51 23.33
CA LYS A 113 8.90 1.49 22.49
C LYS A 113 8.71 2.93 22.96
N SER A 114 7.52 3.24 23.49
CA SER A 114 7.11 4.59 23.88
C SER A 114 7.56 4.91 25.31
N ASP A 115 8.06 6.13 25.52
CA ASP A 115 8.34 6.65 26.86
C ASP A 115 7.04 7.11 27.55
N ASN A 116 6.06 7.58 26.79
CA ASN A 116 4.74 7.94 27.27
C ASN A 116 3.65 7.36 26.36
N ILE A 117 2.52 6.94 26.94
CA ILE A 117 1.32 6.55 26.19
C ILE A 117 0.14 7.36 26.70
N LEU A 118 -0.53 8.07 25.80
CA LEU A 118 -1.74 8.83 26.07
C LEU A 118 -2.92 8.12 25.40
N ILE A 119 -3.94 7.78 26.17
CA ILE A 119 -5.14 7.10 25.69
C ILE A 119 -6.33 8.04 25.85
N GLY A 120 -7.12 8.21 24.79
CA GLY A 120 -8.33 9.04 24.82
C GLY A 120 -9.36 8.65 23.76
N GLY A 121 -10.54 9.27 23.84
CA GLY A 121 -11.70 8.95 23.01
C GLY A 121 -12.66 7.96 23.64
#